data_AF-A0A6G0XR07-F1
#
_entry.id   AF-A0A6G0XR07-F1
#
_cell.length_a   1.000
_cell.length_b   1.000
_cell.length_c   1.000
_cell.angle_alpha   90.00
_cell.angle_beta   90.00
_cell.angle_gamma   90.00
#
_symmetry.space_group_name_H-M   'P 1'
#
loop_
_entity.id
_entity.type
_entity.pdbx_description
1 polymer ?
#
loop_
_entity_poly.entity_id
_entity_poly.type
_entity_poly.pdbx_seq_one_letter_code
_entity_poly.pdbx_strand_id
1 'polypeptide(L)'
;MHQIGVFQALSVTVTKAIFHQTPEVDHPVVTYTLEVFNKESQTSWTTTRSDSEFKELHAAICSALDRGHTCDAMCPWFFVAFQQKLPKKPLFRAPTNKRCIQANLTAYHELIAMLMAFIIKSKNRSCYRATERVSNILFDFLFRDCSVVDAAVYTSAKQRSSSSSSRSSRSSQPEDCVCSLCDEGSHAWTSWTRLTCGHVFHDECIVEAMNKCVECPQCNPTHS
;
A
#
# COMPACT_ATOMS: atom_id res chain seq x y z
N MET A 1 3.06 -8.15 7.06
CA MET A 1 3.04 -9.34 6.16
C MET A 1 1.98 -9.31 5.04
N HIS A 2 0.84 -8.64 5.21
CA HIS A 2 -0.24 -8.62 4.20
C HIS A 2 0.14 -7.91 2.88
N GLN A 3 1.01 -6.90 2.91
CA GLN A 3 1.27 -6.06 1.73
C GLN A 3 2.19 -6.69 0.67
N ILE A 4 3.11 -7.58 1.04
CA ILE A 4 4.03 -8.21 0.05
C ILE A 4 3.25 -9.06 -0.97
N GLY A 5 2.15 -9.69 -0.54
CA GLY A 5 1.26 -10.45 -1.41
C GLY A 5 0.59 -9.58 -2.46
N VAL A 6 0.15 -8.37 -2.06
CA VAL A 6 -0.44 -7.39 -2.97
C VAL A 6 0.56 -7.04 -4.08
N PHE A 7 1.79 -6.66 -3.74
CA PHE A 7 2.78 -6.27 -4.75
C PHE A 7 3.16 -7.37 -5.74
N GLN A 8 3.02 -8.65 -5.39
CA GLN A 8 3.23 -9.76 -6.34
C GLN A 8 2.13 -9.83 -7.41
N ALA A 9 0.91 -9.42 -7.06
CA ALA A 9 -0.23 -9.40 -7.96
C ALA A 9 -0.28 -8.13 -8.84
N LEU A 10 0.38 -7.05 -8.42
CA LEU A 10 0.33 -5.77 -9.13
C LEU A 10 1.33 -5.68 -10.29
N SER A 11 0.91 -4.97 -11.33
CA SER A 11 1.75 -4.36 -12.35
C SER A 11 1.50 -2.86 -12.34
N VAL A 12 2.56 -2.04 -12.40
CA VAL A 12 2.44 -0.58 -12.41
C VAL A 12 3.18 -0.02 -13.61
N THR A 13 2.52 0.83 -14.37
CA THR A 13 3.09 1.51 -15.54
C THR A 13 2.85 3.01 -15.43
N VAL A 14 3.87 3.82 -15.72
CA VAL A 14 3.71 5.29 -15.79
C VAL A 14 3.52 5.65 -17.26
N THR A 15 2.32 6.06 -17.66
CA THR A 15 1.91 6.05 -19.08
C THR A 15 1.93 7.41 -19.75
N LYS A 16 1.49 8.46 -19.05
CA LYS A 16 1.36 9.80 -19.65
C LYS A 16 1.56 10.92 -18.63
N ALA A 17 1.84 12.11 -19.15
CA ALA A 17 1.88 13.35 -18.38
C ALA A 17 0.64 14.21 -18.70
N ILE A 18 0.07 14.82 -17.67
CA ILE A 18 -1.09 15.72 -17.74
C ILE A 18 -0.64 17.09 -17.24
N PHE A 19 -0.98 18.12 -18.02
CA PHE A 19 -0.70 19.51 -17.70
C PHE A 19 -1.96 20.12 -17.07
N HIS A 20 -1.80 20.62 -15.85
CA HIS A 20 -2.81 21.38 -15.14
C HIS A 20 -2.42 22.85 -15.24
N GLN A 21 -3.25 23.63 -15.92
CA GLN A 21 -3.09 25.07 -16.01
C GLN A 21 -4.30 25.70 -15.32
N THR A 22 -4.08 26.27 -14.15
CA THR A 22 -5.10 27.06 -13.44
C THR A 22 -4.85 28.54 -13.72
N PRO A 23 -5.91 29.38 -13.76
CA PRO A 23 -5.75 30.82 -13.96
C PRO A 23 -4.86 31.50 -12.90
N GLU A 24 -4.71 30.87 -11.73
CA GLU A 24 -3.96 31.38 -10.57
C GLU A 24 -2.48 31.03 -10.59
N VAL A 25 -2.05 30.04 -11.38
CA VAL A 25 -0.66 29.57 -11.39
C VAL A 25 -0.01 29.89 -12.73
N ASP A 26 0.96 30.80 -12.69
CA ASP A 26 1.67 31.33 -13.86
C ASP A 26 2.49 30.26 -14.62
N HIS A 27 2.67 29.08 -14.01
CA HIS A 27 3.40 27.95 -14.57
C HIS A 27 2.54 26.67 -14.56
N PRO A 28 2.45 25.93 -15.68
CA PRO A 28 1.66 24.70 -15.74
C PRO A 28 2.24 23.63 -14.80
N VAL A 29 1.38 23.05 -13.96
CA VAL A 29 1.73 21.94 -13.07
C VAL A 29 1.63 20.64 -13.87
N VAL A 30 2.67 19.81 -13.80
CA VAL A 30 2.69 18.52 -14.51
C VAL A 30 2.48 17.38 -13.51
N THR A 31 1.54 16.50 -13.85
CA THR A 31 1.33 15.22 -13.14
C THR A 31 1.50 14.06 -14.10
N TYR A 32 1.88 12.90 -13.58
CA TYR A 32 2.12 11.67 -14.32
C TYR A 32 1.09 10.64 -13.91
N THR A 33 0.43 10.01 -14.88
CA THR A 33 -0.55 8.95 -14.65
C THR A 33 0.17 7.63 -14.42
N LEU A 34 -0.13 6.98 -13.30
CA LEU A 34 0.22 5.61 -12.99
C LEU A 34 -1.00 4.74 -13.23
N GLU A 35 -0.88 3.80 -14.16
CA GLU A 35 -1.83 2.72 -14.37
C GLU A 35 -1.39 1.53 -13.51
N VAL A 36 -2.25 1.12 -12.60
CA VAL A 36 -2.02 -0.04 -11.75
C VAL A 36 -3.00 -1.13 -12.13
N PHE A 37 -2.49 -2.33 -12.35
CA PHE A 37 -3.27 -3.51 -12.71
C PHE A 37 -3.01 -4.63 -11.72
N ASN A 38 -4.08 -5.11 -11.06
CA ASN A 38 -4.05 -6.28 -10.22
C ASN A 38 -4.39 -7.52 -11.07
N LYS A 39 -3.40 -8.36 -11.30
CA LYS A 39 -3.53 -9.58 -12.13
C LYS A 39 -4.40 -10.64 -11.48
N GLU A 40 -4.51 -10.65 -10.16
CA GLU A 40 -5.31 -11.64 -9.43
C GLU A 40 -6.79 -11.31 -9.49
N SER A 41 -7.16 -10.04 -9.29
CA SER A 41 -8.57 -9.60 -9.39
C SER A 41 -8.98 -9.16 -10.79
N GLN A 42 -8.04 -9.06 -11.74
CA GLN A 42 -8.26 -8.53 -13.10
C GLN A 42 -8.83 -7.11 -13.10
N THR A 43 -8.51 -6.33 -12.06
CA THR A 43 -8.93 -4.93 -11.94
C THR A 43 -7.77 -3.99 -12.24
N SER A 44 -8.06 -2.83 -12.80
CA SER A 44 -7.11 -1.74 -12.92
C SER A 44 -7.69 -0.45 -12.39
N TRP A 45 -6.80 0.41 -11.91
CA TRP A 45 -7.14 1.78 -11.57
C TRP A 45 -6.01 2.69 -12.03
N THR A 46 -6.29 3.99 -11.98
CA THR A 46 -5.30 5.00 -12.30
C THR A 46 -5.17 5.98 -11.15
N THR A 47 -3.96 6.44 -10.92
CA THR A 47 -3.66 7.53 -9.99
C THR A 47 -2.68 8.49 -10.63
N THR A 48 -2.57 9.72 -10.13
CA THR A 48 -1.75 10.78 -10.72
C THR A 48 -0.81 11.38 -9.71
N ARG A 49 0.47 11.55 -10.06
CA ARG A 49 1.51 12.05 -9.16
C ARG A 49 2.34 13.14 -9.82
N SER A 50 2.65 14.19 -9.09
CA SER A 50 3.51 15.30 -9.49
C SER A 50 5.00 14.99 -9.31
N ASP A 51 5.86 15.82 -9.91
CA ASP A 51 7.31 15.75 -9.69
C ASP A 51 7.71 15.90 -8.21
N SER A 52 6.99 16.69 -7.41
CA SER A 52 7.26 16.84 -5.98
C SER A 52 6.93 15.58 -5.21
N GLU A 53 5.78 14.96 -5.50
CA GLU A 53 5.38 13.71 -4.84
C GLU A 53 6.34 12.55 -5.15
N PHE A 54 6.87 12.44 -6.37
CA PHE A 54 7.92 11.45 -6.67
C PHE A 54 9.22 11.71 -5.91
N LYS A 55 9.59 12.98 -5.68
CA LYS A 55 10.77 13.34 -4.87
C LYS A 55 10.54 13.04 -3.39
N GLU A 56 9.34 13.29 -2.89
CA GLU A 56 8.93 12.95 -1.53
C GLU A 56 8.94 11.43 -1.32
N LEU A 57 8.37 10.67 -2.25
CA LEU A 57 8.46 9.21 -2.26
C LEU A 57 9.92 8.76 -2.21
N HIS A 58 10.77 9.30 -3.09
CA HIS A 58 12.19 8.95 -3.14
C HIS A 58 12.90 9.23 -1.81
N ALA A 59 12.68 10.43 -1.23
CA ALA A 59 13.26 10.81 0.05
C ALA A 59 12.76 9.92 1.20
N ALA A 60 11.45 9.62 1.23
CA ALA A 60 10.84 8.75 2.23
C ALA A 60 11.40 7.33 2.17
N ILE A 61 11.57 6.76 0.98
CA ILE A 61 12.21 5.44 0.80
C ILE A 61 13.67 5.47 1.24
N CYS A 62 14.44 6.48 0.83
CA CYS A 62 15.84 6.61 1.25
C CYS A 62 15.96 6.69 2.79
N SER A 63 15.07 7.45 3.43
CA SER A 63 14.99 7.56 4.89
C SER A 63 14.58 6.22 5.54
N ALA A 64 13.60 5.51 4.97
CA ALA A 64 13.12 4.22 5.48
C ALA A 64 14.17 3.11 5.40
N LEU A 65 14.98 3.10 4.34
CA LEU A 65 16.11 2.18 4.18
C LEU A 65 17.22 2.46 5.19
N ASP A 66 17.38 3.74 5.58
CA ASP A 66 18.37 4.26 6.51
C ASP A 66 19.83 4.06 6.04
N ARG A 67 20.54 5.18 5.95
CA ARG A 67 21.87 5.19 5.36
C ARG A 67 22.83 4.43 6.26
N GLY A 68 23.44 3.37 5.71
CA GLY A 68 24.39 2.55 6.46
C GLY A 68 23.74 1.47 7.32
N HIS A 69 22.45 1.22 7.16
CA HIS A 69 21.80 0.05 7.75
C HIS A 69 22.53 -1.24 7.37
N THR A 70 22.74 -2.12 8.34
CA THR A 70 23.35 -3.43 8.15
C THR A 70 22.28 -4.52 8.30
N CYS A 71 22.18 -5.39 7.30
CA CYS A 71 21.29 -6.55 7.31
C CYS A 71 21.71 -7.55 6.24
N ASP A 72 21.18 -8.77 6.31
CA ASP A 72 21.42 -9.81 5.31
C ASP A 72 20.59 -9.65 4.02
N ALA A 73 19.65 -8.69 4.02
CA ALA A 73 18.86 -8.31 2.85
C ALA A 73 19.63 -7.38 1.90
N MET A 74 19.02 -7.02 0.76
CA MET A 74 19.63 -6.15 -0.25
C MET A 74 19.57 -4.66 0.08
N CYS A 75 19.07 -4.27 1.26
CA CYS A 75 18.82 -2.86 1.63
C CYS A 75 20.03 -1.93 1.40
N PRO A 76 21.28 -2.28 1.78
CA PRO A 76 22.41 -1.38 1.63
C PRO A 76 22.73 -1.11 0.15
N TRP A 77 22.74 -2.17 -0.66
CA TRP A 77 23.01 -2.09 -2.10
C TRP A 77 21.88 -1.38 -2.84
N PHE A 78 20.64 -1.68 -2.45
CA PHE A 78 19.47 -1.03 -3.00
C PHE A 78 19.46 0.46 -2.73
N PHE A 79 19.79 0.90 -1.51
CA PHE A 79 19.90 2.31 -1.17
C PHE A 79 20.86 3.04 -2.11
N VAL A 80 22.06 2.51 -2.34
CA VAL A 80 23.06 3.13 -3.21
C VAL A 80 22.55 3.25 -4.65
N ALA A 81 21.92 2.20 -5.17
CA ALA A 81 21.34 2.21 -6.52
C ALA A 81 20.15 3.17 -6.63
N PHE A 82 19.28 3.17 -5.62
CA PHE A 82 18.03 3.92 -5.59
C PHE A 82 18.25 5.42 -5.41
N GLN A 83 19.28 5.83 -4.64
CA GLN A 83 19.59 7.24 -4.38
C GLN A 83 19.80 8.05 -5.66
N GLN A 84 20.25 7.41 -6.74
CA GLN A 84 20.59 8.07 -8.02
C GLN A 84 19.44 8.10 -9.03
N LYS A 85 18.25 7.57 -8.69
CA LYS A 85 17.18 7.24 -9.66
C LYS A 85 16.14 8.34 -9.92
N LEU A 86 16.35 9.57 -9.46
CA LEU A 86 15.48 10.69 -9.81
C LEU A 86 15.86 11.32 -11.16
N PRO A 87 14.89 11.84 -11.94
CA PRO A 87 15.19 12.61 -13.13
C PRO A 87 16.07 13.81 -12.79
N LYS A 88 17.10 14.05 -13.59
CA LYS A 88 18.00 15.20 -13.42
C LYS A 88 17.25 16.48 -13.77
N LYS A 89 17.46 17.54 -12.99
CA LYS A 89 16.91 18.86 -13.29
C LYS A 89 17.48 19.33 -14.65
N PRO A 90 16.63 19.70 -15.63
CA PRO A 90 17.12 20.23 -16.89
C PRO A 90 17.77 21.59 -16.66
N LEU A 91 19.02 21.76 -17.12
CA LEU A 91 19.76 23.00 -16.87
C LEU A 91 19.36 24.17 -17.79
N PHE A 92 18.60 23.95 -18.87
CA PHE A 92 18.24 24.99 -19.85
C PHE A 92 16.94 24.72 -20.61
N ARG A 93 16.08 23.82 -20.11
CA ARG A 93 14.82 23.45 -20.79
C ARG A 93 13.64 23.61 -19.87
N ALA A 94 12.56 24.15 -20.42
CA ALA A 94 11.28 24.21 -19.73
C ALA A 94 10.85 22.78 -19.31
N PRO A 95 10.33 22.59 -18.09
CA PRO A 95 9.81 21.30 -17.62
C PRO A 95 8.75 20.68 -18.56
N THR A 96 8.01 21.54 -19.27
CA THR A 96 6.98 21.15 -20.26
C THR A 96 7.54 20.65 -21.59
N ASN A 97 8.85 20.72 -21.81
CA ASN A 97 9.47 20.23 -23.03
C ASN A 97 9.24 18.72 -23.20
N LYS A 98 8.73 18.30 -24.37
CA LYS A 98 8.42 16.89 -24.67
C LYS A 98 9.54 15.91 -24.33
N ARG A 99 10.82 16.27 -24.57
CA ARG A 99 11.97 15.40 -24.24
C ARG A 99 12.19 15.29 -22.73
N CYS A 100 12.00 16.38 -21.99
CA CYS A 100 12.07 16.37 -20.53
C CYS A 100 10.93 15.53 -19.94
N ILE A 101 9.72 15.69 -20.46
CA ILE A 101 8.55 14.89 -20.06
C ILE A 101 8.78 13.40 -20.31
N GLN A 102 9.27 13.02 -21.49
CA GLN A 102 9.56 11.62 -21.81
C GLN A 102 10.66 11.05 -20.90
N ALA A 103 11.72 11.81 -20.64
CA ALA A 103 12.77 11.39 -19.72
C ALA A 103 12.23 11.19 -18.29
N ASN A 104 11.35 12.08 -17.83
CA ASN A 104 10.70 11.94 -16.52
C ASN A 104 9.79 10.71 -16.48
N LEU A 105 8.96 10.47 -17.50
CA LEU A 105 8.12 9.27 -17.60
C LEU A 105 8.95 7.98 -17.47
N THR A 106 10.04 7.88 -18.24
CA THR A 106 10.94 6.74 -18.17
C THR A 106 11.59 6.60 -16.80
N ALA A 107 12.12 7.68 -16.23
CA ALA A 107 12.77 7.66 -14.92
C ALA A 107 11.80 7.25 -13.80
N TYR A 108 10.57 7.76 -13.80
CA TYR A 108 9.56 7.40 -12.81
C TYR A 108 9.06 5.96 -12.97
N HIS A 109 8.91 5.48 -14.21
CA HIS A 109 8.60 4.08 -14.45
C HIS A 109 9.70 3.15 -13.91
N GLU A 110 10.97 3.45 -14.21
CA GLU A 110 12.10 2.68 -13.68
C GLU A 110 12.19 2.73 -12.15
N LEU A 111 11.90 3.89 -11.55
CA LEU A 111 11.90 4.06 -10.09
C LEU A 111 10.87 3.15 -9.43
N ILE A 112 9.63 3.14 -9.93
CA ILE A 112 8.56 2.28 -9.42
C ILE A 112 8.88 0.80 -9.66
N ALA A 113 9.33 0.44 -10.87
CA ALA A 113 9.70 -0.93 -11.21
C ALA A 113 10.84 -1.46 -10.31
N MET A 114 11.82 -0.61 -10.01
CA MET A 114 12.92 -0.92 -9.10
C MET A 114 12.42 -1.18 -7.66
N LEU A 115 11.48 -0.38 -7.15
CA LEU A 115 10.87 -0.59 -5.84
C LEU A 115 10.06 -1.90 -5.79
N MET A 116 9.22 -2.13 -6.78
CA MET A 116 8.42 -3.35 -6.91
C MET A 116 9.31 -4.60 -6.90
N ALA A 117 10.38 -4.60 -7.71
CA ALA A 117 11.34 -5.70 -7.78
C ALA A 117 12.06 -5.93 -6.44
N PHE A 118 12.39 -4.87 -5.71
CA PHE A 118 12.99 -4.95 -4.38
C PHE A 118 12.02 -5.55 -3.36
N ILE A 119 10.78 -5.08 -3.29
CA ILE A 119 9.79 -5.55 -2.31
C ILE A 119 9.45 -7.04 -2.51
N ILE A 120 9.32 -7.48 -3.77
CA ILE A 120 8.93 -8.86 -4.10
C ILE A 120 10.07 -9.86 -3.83
N LYS A 121 11.32 -9.41 -3.81
CA LYS A 121 12.49 -10.29 -3.67
C LYS A 121 12.46 -11.02 -2.33
N SER A 122 12.47 -12.36 -2.37
CA SER A 122 12.42 -13.21 -1.19
C SER A 122 13.53 -12.94 -0.16
N LYS A 123 14.75 -12.63 -0.62
CA LYS A 123 15.89 -12.28 0.24
C LYS A 123 15.62 -11.08 1.15
N ASN A 124 14.71 -10.20 0.76
CA ASN A 124 14.38 -9.02 1.55
C ASN A 124 13.35 -9.29 2.64
N ARG A 125 12.76 -10.50 2.68
CA ARG A 125 11.72 -10.89 3.64
C ARG A 125 12.19 -10.92 5.10
N SER A 126 13.49 -11.03 5.32
CA SER A 126 14.10 -11.02 6.65
C SER A 126 14.32 -9.62 7.23
N CYS A 127 14.14 -8.54 6.44
CA CYS A 127 14.39 -7.17 6.90
C CYS A 127 13.09 -6.37 6.99
N TYR A 128 12.73 -5.94 8.22
CA TYR A 128 11.55 -5.11 8.50
C TYR A 128 11.47 -3.82 7.67
N ARG A 129 12.62 -3.19 7.37
CA ARG A 129 12.65 -1.98 6.53
C ARG A 129 12.16 -2.26 5.12
N ALA A 130 12.55 -3.40 4.55
CA ALA A 130 12.16 -3.77 3.20
C ALA A 130 10.73 -4.31 3.15
N THR A 131 10.35 -5.16 4.12
CA THR A 131 9.06 -5.85 4.12
C THR A 131 7.88 -5.03 4.58
N GLU A 132 8.14 -4.01 5.40
CA GLU A 132 7.10 -3.23 6.05
C GLU A 132 7.27 -1.74 5.76
N ARG A 133 8.42 -1.11 6.04
CA ARG A 133 8.53 0.35 5.86
C ARG A 133 8.47 0.77 4.39
N VAL A 134 9.32 0.18 3.56
CA VAL A 134 9.38 0.47 2.11
C VAL A 134 8.08 0.06 1.41
N SER A 135 7.50 -1.08 1.79
CA SER A 135 6.24 -1.55 1.22
C SER A 135 5.08 -0.63 1.56
N ASN A 136 4.98 -0.17 2.82
CA ASN A 136 3.92 0.74 3.27
C ASN A 136 3.99 2.10 2.54
N ILE A 137 5.19 2.65 2.38
CA ILE A 137 5.39 3.91 1.67
C ILE A 137 4.95 3.80 0.20
N LEU A 138 5.34 2.72 -0.49
CA LEU A 138 4.91 2.52 -1.88
C LEU A 138 3.41 2.24 -1.97
N PHE A 139 2.84 1.51 -1.00
CA PHE A 139 1.42 1.23 -0.94
C PHE A 139 0.63 2.53 -0.82
N ASP A 140 0.94 3.35 0.19
CA ASP A 140 0.30 4.67 0.33
C ASP A 140 0.41 5.48 -0.97
N PHE A 141 1.60 5.54 -1.56
CA PHE A 141 1.81 6.27 -2.81
C PHE A 141 0.92 5.79 -3.97
N LEU A 142 0.69 4.48 -4.13
CA LEU A 142 -0.13 3.93 -5.21
C LEU A 142 -1.64 4.02 -4.94
N PHE A 143 -2.04 4.00 -3.67
CA PHE A 143 -3.44 3.85 -3.27
C PHE A 143 -4.07 5.09 -2.63
N ARG A 144 -3.29 6.16 -2.33
CA ARG A 144 -3.76 7.39 -1.64
C ARG A 144 -5.08 7.96 -2.15
N ASP A 145 -5.31 7.95 -3.47
CA ASP A 145 -6.50 8.54 -4.10
C ASP A 145 -7.45 7.50 -4.69
N CYS A 146 -7.28 6.23 -4.33
CA CYS A 146 -8.22 5.18 -4.71
C CYS A 146 -9.48 5.32 -3.86
N SER A 147 -10.45 6.08 -4.37
CA SER A 147 -11.79 6.21 -3.77
C SER A 147 -12.66 4.97 -3.95
N VAL A 148 -12.15 3.90 -4.57
CA VAL A 148 -12.91 2.68 -4.80
C VAL A 148 -12.83 1.80 -3.56
N VAL A 149 -13.84 1.96 -2.71
CA VAL A 149 -14.28 1.02 -1.68
C VAL A 149 -14.73 -0.27 -2.38
N ASP A 150 -13.78 -1.05 -2.89
CA ASP A 150 -14.03 -2.41 -3.31
C ASP A 150 -12.91 -3.28 -2.75
N ALA A 151 -13.25 -4.11 -1.76
CA ALA A 151 -12.33 -5.02 -1.09
C ALA A 151 -11.56 -5.88 -2.11
N ALA A 152 -12.12 -6.10 -3.31
CA ALA A 152 -11.51 -6.80 -4.44
C ALA A 152 -10.17 -6.19 -4.92
N VAL A 153 -9.94 -4.89 -4.71
CA VAL A 153 -8.69 -4.21 -5.07
C VAL A 153 -7.55 -4.62 -4.13
N TYR A 154 -7.87 -4.88 -2.86
CA TYR A 154 -6.93 -5.18 -1.79
C TYR A 154 -6.76 -6.68 -1.51
N THR A 155 -7.72 -7.51 -1.91
CA THR A 155 -7.68 -8.96 -1.65
C THR A 155 -6.87 -9.71 -2.69
N SER A 156 -5.84 -10.44 -2.25
CA SER A 156 -5.23 -11.50 -3.05
C SER A 156 -6.24 -12.63 -3.28
N ALA A 157 -6.38 -13.10 -4.52
CA ALA A 157 -7.28 -14.19 -4.91
C ALA A 157 -6.98 -15.50 -4.17
N LYS A 158 -5.78 -15.63 -3.59
CA LYS A 158 -5.34 -16.80 -2.82
C LYS A 158 -6.07 -17.01 -1.49
N GLN A 159 -6.91 -16.06 -1.06
CA GLN A 159 -7.82 -16.25 0.09
C GLN A 159 -9.23 -16.73 -0.30
N ARG A 160 -9.50 -17.03 -1.58
CA ARG A 160 -10.67 -17.83 -1.97
C ARG A 160 -10.35 -19.31 -1.77
N SER A 161 -10.39 -19.75 -0.51
CA SER A 161 -10.14 -21.14 -0.12
C SER A 161 -11.16 -22.10 -0.72
N SER A 162 -10.63 -23.10 -1.42
CA SER A 162 -11.09 -24.50 -1.46
C SER A 162 -12.58 -24.75 -1.20
N SER A 163 -13.33 -24.98 -2.27
CA SER A 163 -14.64 -25.63 -2.24
C SER A 163 -14.50 -27.07 -1.72
N SER A 164 -14.63 -27.24 -0.40
CA SER A 164 -14.98 -28.54 0.17
C SER A 164 -16.50 -28.55 0.39
N SER A 165 -17.13 -29.50 -0.28
CA SER A 165 -18.57 -29.68 -0.33
C SER A 165 -19.09 -30.06 1.05
N SER A 166 -19.98 -29.26 1.62
CA SER A 166 -20.89 -29.72 2.68
C SER A 166 -22.23 -29.01 2.52
N ARG A 167 -23.27 -29.83 2.51
CA ARG A 167 -24.63 -29.51 2.07
C ARG A 167 -25.46 -29.01 3.25
N SER A 168 -26.24 -27.95 3.02
CA SER A 168 -27.38 -27.44 3.83
C SER A 168 -26.96 -26.73 5.13
N SER A 169 -27.40 -25.50 5.48
CA SER A 169 -28.76 -24.94 5.41
C SER A 169 -28.77 -23.39 5.49
N ARG A 170 -29.71 -22.78 4.75
CA ARG A 170 -30.40 -21.47 4.89
C ARG A 170 -29.83 -20.32 5.77
N SER A 171 -29.74 -19.13 5.12
CA SER A 171 -29.73 -17.73 5.64
C SER A 171 -28.50 -17.34 6.47
N SER A 172 -27.80 -16.21 6.33
CA SER A 172 -28.18 -14.82 6.01
C SER A 172 -26.95 -14.07 5.41
N GLN A 173 -27.15 -12.82 4.97
CA GLN A 173 -26.15 -11.92 4.37
C GLN A 173 -24.88 -11.71 5.24
N PRO A 174 -23.75 -11.22 4.68
CA PRO A 174 -22.58 -10.89 5.49
C PRO A 174 -22.89 -9.64 6.31
N GLU A 175 -23.31 -9.85 7.55
CA GLU A 175 -23.40 -8.84 8.59
C GLU A 175 -22.01 -8.21 8.78
N ASP A 176 -21.98 -6.89 8.88
CA ASP A 176 -20.81 -6.11 9.29
C ASP A 176 -20.14 -6.74 10.52
N CYS A 177 -18.82 -6.76 10.59
CA CYS A 177 -18.12 -7.19 11.80
C CYS A 177 -18.52 -6.25 12.95
N VAL A 178 -19.40 -6.68 13.83
CA VAL A 178 -19.82 -5.88 15.00
C VAL A 178 -18.90 -6.20 16.17
N CYS A 179 -18.27 -5.17 16.75
CA CYS A 179 -17.51 -5.34 17.98
C CYS A 179 -18.48 -5.63 19.13
N SER A 180 -18.36 -6.80 19.77
CA SER A 180 -19.27 -7.20 20.86
C SER A 180 -19.03 -6.48 22.20
N LEU A 181 -18.09 -5.54 22.26
CA LEU A 181 -17.71 -4.80 23.47
C LEU A 181 -18.19 -3.33 23.46
N CYS A 182 -18.72 -2.84 22.34
CA CYS A 182 -19.19 -1.47 22.22
C CYS A 182 -20.41 -1.39 21.29
N ASP A 183 -21.32 -0.46 21.57
CA ASP A 183 -22.53 -0.22 20.76
C ASP A 183 -22.29 0.74 19.57
N GLU A 184 -21.06 1.25 19.39
CA GLU A 184 -20.72 2.19 18.33
C GLU A 184 -20.31 1.42 17.06
N GLY A 185 -21.12 1.56 16.00
CA GLY A 185 -20.89 0.91 14.71
C GLY A 185 -19.61 1.40 14.01
N SER A 186 -18.97 0.46 13.28
CA SER A 186 -17.78 0.62 12.43
C SER A 186 -17.39 2.07 12.07
N HIS A 187 -16.44 2.65 12.80
CA HIS A 187 -15.74 3.85 12.36
C HIS A 187 -14.65 3.45 11.35
N ALA A 188 -14.60 4.12 10.20
CA ALA A 188 -13.69 3.79 9.09
C ALA A 188 -12.19 3.88 9.42
N TRP A 189 -11.81 4.25 10.64
CA TRP A 189 -10.44 4.43 11.11
C TRP A 189 -10.06 3.59 12.34
N THR A 190 -10.93 2.70 12.83
CA THR A 190 -10.58 1.82 13.95
C THR A 190 -9.94 0.52 13.46
N SER A 191 -8.77 0.21 14.01
CA SER A 191 -8.08 -1.07 13.78
C SER A 191 -8.79 -2.20 14.52
N TRP A 192 -8.73 -3.41 13.97
CA TRP A 192 -9.43 -4.58 14.49
C TRP A 192 -8.46 -5.69 14.87
N THR A 193 -8.75 -6.34 15.99
CA THR A 193 -8.02 -7.50 16.49
C THR A 193 -8.91 -8.73 16.48
N ARG A 194 -8.38 -9.82 15.91
CA ARG A 194 -9.03 -11.13 15.92
C ARG A 194 -8.26 -12.09 16.81
N LEU A 195 -8.92 -12.60 17.83
CA LEU A 195 -8.33 -13.60 18.73
C LEU A 195 -8.33 -14.99 18.07
N THR A 196 -7.51 -15.91 18.60
CA THR A 196 -7.38 -17.28 18.10
C THR A 196 -8.68 -18.10 18.18
N CYS A 197 -9.59 -17.73 19.09
CA CYS A 197 -10.94 -18.28 19.19
C CYS A 197 -11.88 -17.83 18.06
N GLY A 198 -11.46 -16.88 17.21
CA GLY A 198 -12.20 -16.42 16.05
C GLY A 198 -13.04 -15.16 16.26
N HIS A 199 -13.20 -14.68 17.50
CA HIS A 199 -13.89 -13.43 17.85
C HIS A 199 -13.10 -12.18 17.46
N VAL A 200 -13.82 -11.12 17.08
CA VAL A 200 -13.29 -9.89 16.48
C VAL A 200 -13.73 -8.68 17.31
N PHE A 201 -12.79 -7.77 17.57
CA PHE A 201 -13.00 -6.58 18.41
C PHE A 201 -12.21 -5.40 17.84
N HIS A 202 -12.62 -4.16 18.17
CA HIS A 202 -11.74 -3.01 17.96
C HIS A 202 -10.49 -3.13 18.85
N ASP A 203 -9.35 -2.65 18.35
CA ASP A 203 -8.07 -2.70 19.08
C ASP A 203 -8.17 -2.02 20.46
N GLU A 204 -8.83 -0.87 20.52
CA GLU A 204 -9.04 -0.13 21.78
C GLU A 204 -9.92 -0.90 22.77
N CYS A 205 -11.01 -1.51 22.29
CA CYS A 205 -11.93 -2.29 23.13
C CYS A 205 -11.29 -3.56 23.68
N ILE A 206 -10.52 -4.28 22.85
CA ILE A 206 -9.90 -5.53 23.30
C ILE A 206 -8.71 -5.29 24.21
N VAL A 207 -7.93 -4.24 23.99
CA VAL A 207 -6.81 -3.88 24.87
C VAL A 207 -7.33 -3.54 26.26
N GLU A 208 -8.44 -2.81 26.36
CA GLU A 208 -9.05 -2.52 27.66
C GLU A 208 -9.59 -3.77 28.35
N ALA A 209 -10.25 -4.68 27.60
CA ALA A 209 -10.77 -5.93 28.15
C ALA A 209 -9.63 -6.88 28.58
N MET A 210 -8.56 -7.01 27.79
CA MET A 210 -7.41 -7.86 28.09
C MET A 210 -6.59 -7.37 29.29
N ASN A 211 -6.62 -6.07 29.58
CA ASN A 211 -6.03 -5.53 30.81
C ASN A 211 -6.78 -5.98 32.08
N LYS A 212 -8.06 -6.38 31.97
CA LYS A 212 -8.88 -6.86 33.09
C LYS A 212 -8.88 -8.40 33.18
N CYS A 213 -8.95 -9.10 32.05
CA CYS A 213 -8.85 -10.56 31.97
C CYS A 213 -8.17 -10.97 30.67
N VAL A 214 -7.13 -11.81 30.73
CA VAL A 214 -6.34 -12.23 29.55
C VAL A 214 -7.07 -13.21 28.61
N GLU A 215 -8.29 -13.62 28.98
CA GLU A 215 -9.13 -14.51 28.18
C GLU A 215 -10.05 -13.72 27.25
N CYS A 216 -10.53 -14.37 26.19
CA CYS A 216 -11.49 -13.75 25.29
C CYS A 216 -12.81 -13.46 26.03
N PRO A 217 -13.28 -12.20 26.10
CA PRO A 217 -14.51 -11.83 26.81
C PRO A 217 -15.75 -12.57 26.30
N GLN A 218 -15.76 -12.91 25.00
CA GLN A 218 -16.87 -13.60 24.36
C GLN A 218 -16.82 -15.13 24.54
N CYS A 219 -15.65 -15.70 24.81
CA CYS A 219 -15.53 -17.12 25.17
C CYS A 219 -15.87 -17.36 26.65
N ASN A 220 -15.68 -16.35 27.49
CA ASN A 220 -15.92 -16.46 28.92
C ASN A 220 -16.62 -15.17 29.43
N PRO A 221 -17.95 -15.07 29.27
CA PRO A 221 -18.72 -13.85 29.57
C PRO A 221 -18.89 -13.55 31.07
N THR A 222 -18.17 -14.25 31.96
CA THR A 222 -18.42 -14.24 33.41
C THR A 222 -17.93 -12.98 34.14
N HIS A 223 -17.41 -11.99 33.43
CA HIS A 223 -17.00 -10.70 33.98
C HIS A 223 -17.38 -9.56 33.03
N SER A 224 -18.65 -9.15 33.06
CA SER A 224 -19.13 -7.86 32.54
C SER A 224 -19.29 -6.87 33.68
#